data_AF-A0A137P0R9-F1
#
_entry.id   AF-A0A137P0R9-F1
#
_cell.length_a   1.000
_cell.length_b   1.000
_cell.length_c   1.000
_cell.angle_alpha   90.00
_cell.angle_beta   90.00
_cell.angle_gamma   90.00
#
_symmetry.space_group_name_H-M   'P 1'
#
loop_
_entity.id
_entity.type
_entity.pdbx_description
1 polymer ?
#
loop_
_entity_poly.entity_id
_entity_poly.type
_entity_poly.pdbx_seq_one_letter_code
_entity_poly.pdbx_strand_id
1 'polypeptide(L)'
;SGTHFVDKTDDGPEILQINSVYNTYLIPQEINNKNLTERAHRYLNTQRAREYLTILSNFHTRFYNTTTGYEAALFIKSHAQKILENYKGKSIVEEYAHTWKQPSIIVRLPGTKHPDEIVILGAHLDSINQKNPEFGRSPGADDDGSGSA
;
A
#
# COMPACT_ATOMS: atom_id res chain seq x y z
N SER A 1 -12.82 -17.09 -2.17
CA SER A 1 -12.30 -16.67 -3.48
C SER A 1 -11.81 -15.25 -3.36
N GLY A 2 -10.49 -15.06 -3.25
CA GLY A 2 -9.89 -13.73 -3.16
C GLY A 2 -9.05 -13.51 -4.41
N THR A 3 -9.15 -12.33 -5.02
CA THR A 3 -8.16 -11.90 -6.01
C THR A 3 -6.84 -11.68 -5.26
N HIS A 4 -5.80 -12.41 -5.64
CA HIS A 4 -4.48 -12.27 -5.06
C HIS A 4 -3.77 -11.10 -5.74
N PHE A 5 -3.47 -10.05 -4.97
CA PHE A 5 -2.55 -9.00 -5.41
C PHE A 5 -1.14 -9.49 -5.09
N VAL A 6 -0.32 -9.64 -6.12
CA VAL A 6 1.10 -9.97 -6.01
C VAL A 6 1.85 -8.68 -6.26
N ASP A 7 2.64 -8.25 -5.29
CA ASP A 7 3.61 -7.21 -5.54
C ASP A 7 4.79 -7.80 -6.34
N LYS A 8 5.18 -7.09 -7.41
CA LYS A 8 6.17 -7.55 -8.37
C LYS A 8 7.42 -6.69 -8.25
N THR A 9 8.42 -7.23 -7.58
CA THR A 9 9.74 -6.60 -7.37
C THR A 9 10.80 -7.00 -8.38
N ASP A 10 10.51 -7.91 -9.30
CA ASP A 10 11.47 -8.44 -10.28
C ASP A 10 11.06 -8.09 -11.73
N ASP A 11 11.97 -7.52 -12.51
CA ASP A 11 11.80 -7.08 -13.90
C ASP A 11 11.96 -8.22 -14.93
N GLY A 12 12.04 -9.46 -14.46
CA GLY A 12 12.02 -10.65 -15.30
C GLY A 12 10.70 -10.85 -16.07
N PRO A 13 10.73 -11.25 -17.35
CA PRO A 13 9.54 -11.63 -18.09
C PRO A 13 9.03 -12.98 -17.56
N GLU A 14 7.97 -12.95 -16.76
CA GLU A 14 7.16 -14.13 -16.49
C GLU A 14 6.32 -14.44 -17.73
N ILE A 15 6.50 -15.62 -18.33
CA ILE A 15 5.60 -16.09 -19.40
C ILE A 15 4.31 -16.57 -18.73
N LEU A 16 3.45 -15.63 -18.40
CA LEU A 16 2.05 -15.93 -18.18
C LEU A 16 1.40 -16.13 -19.55
N GLN A 17 0.71 -17.24 -19.76
CA GLN A 17 -0.22 -17.40 -20.88
C GLN A 17 -1.42 -16.49 -20.58
N ILE A 18 -1.27 -15.19 -20.83
CA ILE A 18 -2.32 -14.21 -20.63
C ILE A 18 -3.31 -14.42 -21.77
N ASN A 19 -4.50 -14.97 -21.49
CA ASN A 19 -5.63 -14.84 -22.39
C ASN A 19 -5.75 -13.37 -22.77
N SER A 20 -5.78 -13.05 -24.07
CA SER A 20 -5.84 -11.66 -24.55
C SER A 20 -6.92 -10.89 -23.78
N VAL A 21 -6.50 -10.02 -22.87
CA VAL A 21 -7.41 -9.15 -22.13
C VAL A 21 -7.88 -8.10 -23.12
N TYR A 22 -9.07 -8.30 -23.69
CA TYR A 22 -9.72 -7.28 -24.47
C TYR A 22 -10.13 -6.15 -23.53
N ASN A 23 -9.31 -5.10 -23.49
CA ASN A 23 -9.61 -3.92 -22.70
C ASN A 23 -10.75 -3.15 -23.37
N THR A 24 -11.99 -3.39 -22.92
CA THR A 24 -13.17 -2.60 -23.33
C THR A 24 -13.25 -1.26 -22.59
N TYR A 25 -12.25 -0.94 -21.76
CA TYR A 25 -12.22 0.32 -21.03
C TYR A 25 -11.89 1.46 -22.00
N LEU A 26 -12.82 2.39 -22.14
CA LEU A 26 -12.58 3.62 -22.89
C LEU A 26 -11.51 4.41 -22.14
N ILE A 27 -10.33 4.54 -22.75
CA ILE A 27 -9.27 5.40 -22.21
C ILE A 27 -9.80 6.84 -22.26
N PRO A 28 -9.85 7.55 -21.13
CA PRO A 28 -10.27 8.94 -21.11
C PRO A 28 -9.44 9.76 -22.09
N GLN A 29 -10.09 10.45 -23.03
CA GLN A 29 -9.43 11.29 -24.03
C GLN A 29 -9.14 12.70 -23.49
N GLU A 30 -9.72 13.05 -22.34
CA GLU A 30 -9.59 14.36 -21.71
C GLU A 30 -9.25 14.22 -20.22
N ILE A 31 -8.45 15.16 -19.72
CA ILE A 31 -8.12 15.25 -18.30
C ILE A 31 -9.24 16.00 -17.58
N ASN A 32 -9.98 15.26 -16.77
CA ASN A 32 -10.93 15.84 -15.82
C ASN A 32 -10.24 16.14 -14.47
N ASN A 33 -10.76 17.12 -13.71
CA ASN A 33 -10.31 17.48 -12.36
C ASN A 33 -8.91 18.13 -12.22
N LYS A 34 -8.31 18.67 -13.29
CA LYS A 34 -6.98 19.31 -13.26
C LYS A 34 -6.74 20.24 -12.06
N ASN A 35 -7.64 21.19 -11.82
CA ASN A 35 -7.52 22.15 -10.71
C ASN A 35 -7.58 21.50 -9.31
N LEU A 36 -8.31 20.38 -9.17
CA LEU A 36 -8.33 19.61 -7.92
C LEU A 36 -7.00 18.90 -7.70
N THR A 37 -6.46 18.27 -8.74
CA THR A 37 -5.16 17.60 -8.72
C THR A 37 -4.03 18.57 -8.37
N GLU A 38 -3.99 19.74 -9.02
CA GLU A 38 -2.98 20.77 -8.74
C GLU A 38 -3.06 21.31 -7.30
N ARG A 39 -4.26 21.37 -6.71
CA ARG A 39 -4.41 21.72 -5.27
C ARG A 39 -3.92 20.61 -4.36
N ALA A 40 -4.23 19.36 -4.68
CA ALA A 40 -3.78 18.20 -3.92
C ALA A 40 -2.25 18.10 -3.88
N HIS A 41 -1.56 18.37 -5.01
CA HIS A 41 -0.10 18.37 -5.08
C HIS A 41 0.58 19.31 -4.07
N ARG A 42 -0.07 20.41 -3.66
CA ARG A 42 0.51 21.34 -2.68
C ARG A 42 0.61 20.76 -1.26
N TYR A 43 -0.10 19.65 -1.00
CA TYR A 43 -0.03 18.94 0.28
C TYR A 43 1.03 17.82 0.29
N LEU A 44 1.72 17.59 -0.84
CA LEU A 44 2.86 16.68 -0.90
C LEU A 44 4.02 17.27 -0.10
N ASN A 45 4.65 16.42 0.72
CA ASN A 45 5.72 16.84 1.62
C ASN A 45 6.75 15.70 1.74
N THR A 46 7.91 15.91 1.13
CA THR A 46 9.00 14.92 1.09
C THR A 46 9.65 14.69 2.45
N GLN A 47 9.60 15.66 3.35
CA GLN A 47 10.11 15.51 4.71
C GLN A 47 9.22 14.55 5.52
N ARG A 48 7.88 14.71 5.41
CA ARG A 48 6.92 13.79 6.03
C ARG A 48 7.09 12.36 5.52
N ALA A 49 7.26 12.17 4.21
CA ALA A 49 7.52 10.87 3.61
C ALA A 49 8.83 10.25 4.13
N ARG A 50 9.91 11.06 4.20
CA ARG A 50 11.20 10.59 4.74
C ARG A 50 11.12 10.17 6.21
N GLU A 51 10.41 10.92 7.04
CA GLU A 51 10.22 10.60 8.46
C GLU A 51 9.45 9.28 8.64
N TYR A 52 8.40 9.08 7.86
CA TYR A 52 7.63 7.84 7.86
C TYR A 52 8.47 6.64 7.38
N LEU A 53 9.17 6.78 6.25
CA LEU A 53 10.08 5.77 5.71
C LEU A 53 11.20 5.41 6.70
N THR A 54 11.72 6.39 7.43
CA THR A 54 12.74 6.18 8.46
C THR A 54 12.19 5.26 9.56
N ILE A 55 10.95 5.46 10.00
CA ILE A 55 10.32 4.57 10.99
C ILE A 55 10.15 3.16 10.41
N LEU A 56 9.61 3.02 9.20
CA LEU A 56 9.45 1.71 8.55
C LEU A 56 10.78 0.96 8.37
N SER A 57 11.86 1.67 8.08
CA SER A 57 13.20 1.09 7.88
C SER A 57 13.91 0.71 9.18
N ASN A 58 13.43 1.24 10.32
CA ASN A 58 14.00 0.98 11.63
C ASN A 58 13.46 -0.30 12.29
N PHE A 59 12.32 -0.84 11.85
CA PHE A 59 11.94 -2.20 12.21
C PHE A 59 13.06 -3.18 11.81
N HIS A 60 13.36 -4.18 12.64
CA HIS A 60 14.45 -5.13 12.36
C HIS A 60 14.27 -5.79 10.99
N THR A 61 13.06 -6.28 10.76
CA THR A 61 12.51 -6.79 9.49
C THR A 61 11.01 -6.53 9.48
N ARG A 62 10.40 -6.38 8.29
CA ARG A 62 8.94 -6.37 8.13
C ARG A 62 8.43 -7.70 7.55
N PHE A 63 9.20 -8.78 7.63
CA PHE A 63 8.84 -10.08 7.05
C PHE A 63 7.51 -10.62 7.63
N TYR A 64 6.64 -11.10 6.75
CA TYR A 64 5.22 -11.37 7.00
C TYR A 64 4.89 -12.24 8.23
N ASN A 65 5.77 -13.16 8.61
CA ASN A 65 5.54 -14.10 9.72
C ASN A 65 6.36 -13.78 10.99
N THR A 66 6.90 -12.56 11.08
CA THR A 66 7.68 -12.08 12.23
C THR A 66 6.86 -11.19 13.15
N THR A 67 7.30 -11.04 14.39
CA THR A 67 6.69 -10.10 15.35
C THR A 67 6.83 -8.65 14.87
N THR A 68 8.03 -8.27 14.39
CA THR A 68 8.27 -6.92 13.87
C THR A 68 7.50 -6.63 12.58
N GLY A 69 7.24 -7.66 11.76
CA GLY A 69 6.31 -7.56 10.62
C GLY A 69 4.87 -7.25 11.03
N TYR A 70 4.37 -7.93 12.06
CA TYR A 70 3.06 -7.63 12.64
C TYR A 70 2.99 -6.22 13.24
N GLU A 71 4.00 -5.83 14.01
CA GLU A 71 4.10 -4.49 14.61
C GLU A 71 4.16 -3.38 13.54
N ALA A 72 4.86 -3.61 12.42
CA ALA A 72 4.89 -2.69 11.30
C ALA A 72 3.48 -2.49 10.68
N ALA A 73 2.69 -3.55 10.51
CA ALA A 73 1.32 -3.42 10.04
C ALA A 73 0.43 -2.61 11.01
N LEU A 74 0.58 -2.83 12.33
CA LEU A 74 -0.14 -2.06 13.34
C LEU A 74 0.28 -0.58 13.37
N PHE A 75 1.56 -0.29 13.12
CA PHE A 75 2.05 1.08 12.95
C PHE A 75 1.36 1.77 11.76
N ILE A 76 1.31 1.12 10.59
CA ILE A 76 0.66 1.65 9.39
C ILE A 76 -0.83 1.91 9.65
N LYS A 77 -1.53 0.96 10.27
CA LYS A 77 -2.94 1.12 10.68
C LYS A 77 -3.14 2.34 11.57
N SER A 78 -2.33 2.46 12.61
CA SER A 78 -2.42 3.56 13.58
C SER A 78 -2.16 4.91 12.92
N HIS A 79 -1.19 4.96 12.00
CA HIS A 79 -0.90 6.16 11.21
C HIS A 79 -2.07 6.56 10.31
N ALA A 80 -2.67 5.60 9.58
CA ALA A 80 -3.83 5.84 8.75
C ALA A 80 -5.02 6.36 9.56
N GLN A 81 -5.30 5.75 10.72
CA GLN A 81 -6.33 6.23 11.65
C GLN A 81 -6.06 7.68 12.08
N LYS A 82 -4.79 8.01 12.40
CA LYS A 82 -4.39 9.36 12.80
C LYS A 82 -4.63 10.40 11.71
N ILE A 83 -4.30 10.07 10.45
CA ILE A 83 -4.59 10.94 9.30
C ILE A 83 -6.09 11.20 9.18
N LEU A 84 -6.90 10.16 9.37
CA LEU A 84 -8.36 10.21 9.18
C LEU A 84 -9.13 10.90 10.30
N GLU A 85 -8.52 11.20 11.46
CA GLU A 85 -9.17 11.92 12.57
C GLU A 85 -9.81 13.25 12.12
N ASN A 86 -9.18 13.93 11.15
CA ASN A 86 -9.67 15.21 10.62
C ASN A 86 -10.54 15.07 9.36
N TYR A 87 -10.68 13.86 8.83
CA TYR A 87 -11.47 13.61 7.63
C TYR A 87 -12.97 13.72 7.96
N LYS A 88 -13.71 14.49 7.16
CA LYS A 88 -15.14 14.75 7.39
C LYS A 88 -16.08 13.76 6.71
N GLY A 89 -15.56 12.92 5.81
CA GLY A 89 -16.33 11.88 5.14
C GLY A 89 -16.36 10.57 5.93
N LYS A 90 -17.07 9.58 5.39
CA LYS A 90 -17.02 8.21 5.92
C LYS A 90 -15.66 7.60 5.61
N SER A 91 -15.02 6.99 6.61
CA SER A 91 -13.78 6.24 6.43
C SER A 91 -13.80 4.97 7.26
N ILE A 92 -13.13 3.94 6.78
CA ILE A 92 -12.97 2.65 7.47
C ILE A 92 -11.50 2.27 7.38
N VAL A 93 -10.90 1.91 8.51
CA VAL A 93 -9.57 1.31 8.57
C VAL A 93 -9.70 -0.06 9.21
N GLU A 94 -9.36 -1.10 8.48
CA GLU A 94 -9.46 -2.48 8.95
C GLU A 94 -8.21 -3.29 8.64
N GLU A 95 -8.07 -4.38 9.38
CA GLU A 95 -7.07 -5.41 9.12
C GLU A 95 -7.74 -6.54 8.36
N TYR A 96 -7.10 -7.01 7.30
CA TYR A 96 -7.41 -8.28 6.68
C TYR A 96 -6.45 -9.34 7.22
N ALA A 97 -7.00 -10.25 8.03
CA ALA A 97 -6.24 -11.31 8.66
C ALA A 97 -5.88 -12.41 7.66
N HIS A 98 -4.68 -12.94 7.80
CA HIS A 98 -4.17 -14.07 7.01
C HIS A 98 -3.88 -15.27 7.92
N THR A 99 -3.41 -16.38 7.35
CA THR A 99 -2.94 -17.55 8.13
C THR A 99 -1.60 -17.31 8.82
N TRP A 100 -0.90 -16.23 8.49
CA TRP A 100 0.35 -15.77 9.12
C TRP A 100 0.11 -14.53 9.99
N LYS A 101 1.15 -14.08 10.69
CA LYS A 101 1.03 -13.03 11.72
C LYS A 101 0.63 -11.66 11.17
N GLN A 102 1.30 -11.17 10.14
CA GLN A 102 1.10 -9.82 9.61
C GLN A 102 -0.22 -9.68 8.82
N PRO A 103 -1.17 -8.83 9.26
CA PRO A 103 -2.35 -8.52 8.47
C PRO A 103 -2.04 -7.56 7.32
N SER A 104 -2.86 -7.57 6.27
CA SER A 104 -2.90 -6.44 5.33
C SER A 104 -3.76 -5.32 5.92
N ILE A 105 -3.36 -4.06 5.72
CA ILE A 105 -4.13 -2.90 6.18
C ILE A 105 -4.95 -2.35 5.03
N ILE A 106 -6.26 -2.21 5.23
CA ILE A 106 -7.17 -1.67 4.22
C ILE A 106 -7.79 -0.38 4.74
N VAL A 107 -7.59 0.71 3.99
CA VAL A 107 -8.26 1.99 4.20
C VAL A 107 -9.31 2.16 3.11
N ARG A 108 -10.58 2.36 3.50
CA ARG A 108 -11.68 2.64 2.56
C ARG A 108 -12.27 4.01 2.78
N LEU A 109 -12.45 4.73 1.68
CA LEU A 109 -13.17 6.00 1.58
C LEU A 109 -14.37 5.80 0.64
N PRO A 110 -15.55 5.40 1.12
CA PRO A 110 -16.70 5.13 0.27
C PRO A 110 -17.11 6.36 -0.55
N GLY A 111 -17.25 6.17 -1.86
CA GLY A 111 -17.70 7.23 -2.77
C GLY A 111 -19.12 7.72 -2.42
N THR A 112 -19.36 9.02 -2.53
CA THR A 112 -20.68 9.61 -2.22
C THR A 112 -21.63 9.61 -3.41
N LYS A 113 -21.12 9.45 -4.64
CA LYS A 113 -21.91 9.45 -5.89
C LYS A 113 -21.95 8.08 -6.57
N HIS A 114 -20.80 7.44 -6.70
CA HIS A 114 -20.63 6.13 -7.35
C HIS A 114 -19.90 5.17 -6.38
N PRO A 115 -20.55 4.70 -5.31
CA PRO A 115 -19.90 3.84 -4.31
C PRO A 115 -19.46 2.47 -4.86
N ASP A 116 -20.02 2.04 -5.99
CA ASP A 116 -19.70 0.78 -6.65
C ASP A 116 -18.54 0.88 -7.66
N GLU A 117 -18.09 2.11 -7.97
CA GLU A 117 -16.89 2.34 -8.77
C GLU A 117 -15.66 2.36 -7.85
N ILE A 118 -14.81 1.33 -7.99
CA ILE A 118 -13.69 1.09 -7.08
C ILE A 118 -12.38 1.55 -7.72
N VAL A 119 -11.64 2.41 -7.04
CA VAL A 119 -10.25 2.77 -7.34
C VAL A 119 -9.37 2.26 -6.22
N ILE A 120 -8.31 1.53 -6.56
CA ILE A 120 -7.35 0.97 -5.60
C ILE A 120 -5.98 1.60 -5.85
N LEU A 121 -5.38 2.11 -4.78
CA LEU A 121 -3.96 2.44 -4.69
C LEU A 121 -3.38 1.56 -3.57
N GLY A 122 -2.22 0.97 -3.81
CA GLY A 122 -1.58 0.06 -2.87
C GLY A 122 -0.06 0.04 -3.02
N ALA A 123 0.57 -0.49 -1.98
CA ALA A 123 1.99 -0.75 -1.80
C ALA A 123 2.08 -1.97 -0.89
N HIS A 124 3.14 -2.77 -1.00
CA HIS A 124 3.33 -3.88 -0.06
C HIS A 124 4.11 -3.41 1.16
N LEU A 125 3.82 -4.04 2.31
CA LEU A 125 4.28 -3.54 3.60
C LEU A 125 5.50 -4.30 4.12
N ASP A 126 5.69 -5.55 3.69
CA ASP A 126 6.72 -6.42 4.18
C ASP A 126 8.10 -6.09 3.61
N SER A 127 9.11 -6.79 4.11
CA SER A 127 10.47 -6.74 3.59
C SER A 127 11.14 -8.07 3.87
N ILE A 128 12.12 -8.43 3.06
CA ILE A 128 12.80 -9.71 3.19
C ILE A 128 14.32 -9.56 3.10
N ASN A 129 15.02 -10.36 3.90
CA ASN A 129 16.42 -10.68 3.67
C ASN A 129 16.47 -12.11 3.11
N GLN A 130 16.64 -12.28 1.80
CA GLN A 130 16.55 -13.60 1.15
C GLN A 130 17.52 -14.64 1.74
N LYS A 131 18.68 -14.20 2.25
CA LYS A 131 19.68 -15.10 2.87
C LYS A 131 19.27 -15.59 4.26
N ASN A 132 18.42 -14.84 4.95
CA ASN A 132 17.89 -15.18 6.27
C ASN A 132 16.52 -14.52 6.47
N PRO A 133 15.43 -15.08 5.92
CA PRO A 133 14.13 -14.41 5.89
C PRO A 133 13.55 -14.13 7.29
N GLU A 134 13.71 -15.06 8.23
CA GLU A 134 13.06 -14.96 9.55
C GLU A 134 13.83 -14.10 10.56
N PHE A 135 15.17 -14.13 10.53
CA PHE A 135 16.00 -13.47 11.55
C PHE A 135 16.92 -12.40 10.97
N GLY A 136 17.07 -12.35 9.65
CA GLY A 136 17.91 -11.37 8.96
C GLY A 136 17.29 -9.98 9.04
N ARG A 137 18.14 -8.98 9.27
CA ARG A 137 17.73 -7.57 9.15
C ARG A 137 17.34 -7.28 7.70
N SER A 138 16.16 -6.69 7.50
CA SER A 138 15.68 -6.21 6.20
C SER A 138 15.04 -4.82 6.34
N PRO A 139 15.82 -3.73 6.18
CA PRO A 139 15.27 -2.38 6.24
C PRO A 139 14.17 -2.13 5.19
N GLY A 140 14.29 -2.74 4.00
CA GLY A 140 13.28 -2.62 2.93
C GLY A 140 12.89 -1.17 2.64
N ALA A 141 13.88 -0.27 2.52
CA ALA A 141 13.62 1.15 2.44
C ALA A 141 13.07 1.53 1.06
N ASP A 142 13.71 1.04 -0.01
CA ASP A 142 13.22 1.23 -1.37
C ASP A 142 12.06 0.26 -1.65
N ASP A 143 12.29 -1.02 -1.34
CA ASP A 143 11.38 -2.15 -1.54
C ASP A 143 10.75 -2.63 -0.20
N ASP A 144 9.47 -2.36 0.05
CA ASP A 144 8.65 -1.25 -0.52
C ASP A 144 8.28 -0.26 0.58
N GLY A 145 9.28 0.08 1.38
CA GLY A 145 9.14 1.17 2.34
C GLY A 145 8.78 2.48 1.65
N SER A 146 9.25 2.68 0.41
CA SER A 146 9.08 3.93 -0.33
C SER A 146 7.66 4.09 -0.89
N GLY A 147 7.04 3.04 -1.44
CA GLY A 147 5.64 3.08 -1.87
C GLY A 147 4.65 3.10 -0.70
N SER A 148 5.04 2.53 0.45
CA SER A 148 4.25 2.59 1.68
C SER A 148 4.23 3.96 2.37
N ALA A 149 5.15 4.88 2.04
CA ALA A 149 5.38 6.17 2.72
C ALA A 149 4.72 7.38 2.03
#